data_AF-A0A938SKS3-F1
#
_entry.id   AF-A0A938SKS3-F1
#
_cell.length_a   1.000
_cell.length_b   1.000
_cell.length_c   1.000
_cell.angle_alpha   90.00
_cell.angle_beta   90.00
_cell.angle_gamma   90.00
#
_symmetry.space_group_name_H-M   'P 1'
#
loop_
_entity.id
_entity.type
_entity.pdbx_description
1 polymer ?
#
loop_
_entity_poly.entity_id
_entity_poly.type
_entity_poly.pdbx_seq_one_letter_code
_entity_poly.pdbx_strand_id
1 'polypeptide(L)'
;MDDCTATDRMTDLIGRKHGVLEQLRDLSRRQSDLIADADMARLLSVLSAKQTLLAELQRIQQRLEPFRKQDPEQRRWRCPEDRQRCALLVQRCENLLGEIMLVEKQSEAELVHRRDAAVAGLEHSRSSAAAARAYLAPPPPQHRNLDLSSDT
;
A
#
# COMPACT_ATOMS: atom_id res chain seq x y z
N MET A 1 -7.78 0.90 -44.48
CA MET A 1 -7.87 -0.56 -44.31
C MET A 1 -7.60 -0.89 -42.83
N ASP A 2 -8.04 -0.02 -41.90
CA ASP A 2 -7.22 0.29 -40.71
C ASP A 2 -7.88 -0.10 -39.38
N ASP A 3 -9.19 -0.32 -39.33
CA ASP A 3 -9.92 -0.52 -38.06
C ASP A 3 -9.59 -1.85 -37.37
N CYS A 4 -9.29 -2.91 -38.12
CA CYS A 4 -8.84 -4.18 -37.51
C CYS A 4 -7.48 -4.03 -36.82
N THR A 5 -6.58 -3.19 -37.37
CA THR A 5 -5.29 -2.91 -36.74
C THR A 5 -5.43 -2.08 -35.45
N ALA A 6 -6.49 -1.25 -35.38
CA ALA A 6 -6.81 -0.49 -34.19
C ALA A 6 -7.33 -1.40 -33.06
N THR A 7 -8.21 -2.35 -33.35
CA THR A 7 -8.70 -3.32 -32.36
C THR A 7 -7.59 -4.25 -31.88
N ASP A 8 -6.68 -4.69 -32.75
CA ASP A 8 -5.48 -5.45 -32.34
C ASP A 8 -4.61 -4.68 -31.34
N ARG A 9 -4.35 -3.40 -31.63
CA ARG A 9 -3.57 -2.52 -30.76
C ARG A 9 -4.25 -2.32 -29.41
N MET A 10 -5.58 -2.21 -29.39
CA MET A 10 -6.35 -2.13 -28.16
C MET A 10 -6.21 -3.42 -27.34
N THR A 11 -6.32 -4.58 -27.99
CA THR A 11 -6.16 -5.89 -27.32
C THR A 11 -4.75 -6.06 -26.75
N ASP A 12 -3.70 -5.66 -27.47
CA ASP A 12 -2.32 -5.67 -26.96
C ASP A 12 -2.18 -4.76 -25.71
N LEU A 13 -2.72 -3.55 -25.77
CA LEU A 13 -2.69 -2.63 -24.62
C LEU A 13 -3.43 -3.19 -23.39
N ILE A 14 -4.56 -3.86 -23.60
CA ILE A 14 -5.31 -4.51 -22.51
C ILE A 14 -4.53 -5.72 -21.97
N GLY A 15 -3.86 -6.49 -22.82
CA GLY A 15 -2.96 -7.58 -22.39
C GLY A 15 -1.79 -7.08 -21.55
N ARG A 16 -1.16 -5.98 -21.97
CA ARG A 16 -0.12 -5.33 -21.17
C ARG A 16 -0.66 -4.81 -19.84
N LYS A 17 -1.85 -4.19 -19.84
CA LYS A 17 -2.54 -3.76 -18.61
C LYS A 17 -2.73 -4.94 -17.65
N HIS A 18 -3.19 -6.07 -18.17
CA HIS A 18 -3.37 -7.29 -17.38
C HIS A 18 -2.06 -7.75 -16.74
N GLY A 19 -0.98 -7.86 -17.52
CA GLY A 19 0.32 -8.29 -17.00
C GLY A 19 0.90 -7.35 -15.93
N VAL A 20 0.67 -6.03 -16.04
CA VAL A 20 1.05 -5.07 -15.01
C VAL A 20 0.21 -5.26 -13.74
N LEU A 21 -1.10 -5.52 -13.87
CA LEU A 21 -1.98 -5.78 -12.73
C LEU A 21 -1.64 -7.08 -12.02
N GLU A 22 -1.26 -8.14 -12.74
CA GLU A 22 -0.78 -9.38 -12.13
C GLU A 22 0.47 -9.14 -11.28
N GLN A 23 1.45 -8.42 -11.82
CA GLN A 23 2.66 -8.05 -11.07
C GLN A 23 2.34 -7.19 -9.85
N LEU A 24 1.43 -6.22 -9.98
CA LEU A 24 0.98 -5.40 -8.85
C LEU A 24 0.34 -6.25 -7.75
N ARG A 25 -0.55 -7.18 -8.11
CA ARG A 25 -1.18 -8.11 -7.14
C ARG A 25 -0.13 -8.94 -6.41
N ASP A 26 0.86 -9.46 -7.11
CA ASP A 26 1.90 -10.29 -6.50
C ASP A 26 2.77 -9.46 -5.55
N LEU A 27 3.10 -8.22 -5.90
CA LEU A 27 3.75 -7.27 -4.98
C LEU A 27 2.86 -6.88 -3.80
N SER A 28 1.55 -6.76 -3.98
CA SER A 28 0.60 -6.49 -2.90
C SER A 28 0.56 -7.61 -1.87
N ARG A 29 0.54 -8.86 -2.33
CA ARG A 29 0.63 -10.02 -1.43
C ARG A 29 1.95 -10.02 -0.66
N ARG A 30 3.07 -9.83 -1.37
CA ARG A 30 4.40 -9.76 -0.75
C ARG A 30 4.52 -8.61 0.25
N GLN A 31 3.91 -7.46 -0.04
CA GLN A 31 3.84 -6.35 0.92
C GLN A 31 3.11 -6.78 2.20
N SER A 32 1.96 -7.46 2.09
CA SER A 32 1.23 -7.96 3.26
C SER A 32 2.09 -8.90 4.11
N ASP A 33 2.85 -9.79 3.49
CA ASP A 33 3.76 -10.71 4.19
C ASP A 33 4.88 -9.96 4.90
N LEU A 34 5.51 -8.99 4.22
CA LEU A 34 6.59 -8.17 4.81
C LEU A 34 6.10 -7.26 5.93
N ILE A 35 4.86 -6.76 5.81
CA ILE A 35 4.21 -6.03 6.89
C ILE A 35 4.07 -6.99 8.07
N ALA A 36 3.56 -8.21 7.88
CA ALA A 36 3.42 -9.20 8.94
C ALA A 36 4.75 -9.47 9.67
N ASP A 37 5.83 -9.63 8.91
CA ASP A 37 7.19 -9.89 9.40
C ASP A 37 7.92 -8.66 9.98
N ALA A 38 7.32 -7.46 9.92
CA ALA A 38 7.93 -6.18 10.33
C ALA A 38 9.25 -5.83 9.61
N ASP A 39 9.46 -6.34 8.39
CA ASP A 39 10.65 -6.06 7.59
C ASP A 39 10.49 -4.77 6.77
N MET A 40 10.70 -3.63 7.46
CA MET A 40 10.52 -2.29 6.87
C MET A 40 11.49 -2.00 5.72
N ALA A 41 12.70 -2.57 5.73
CA ALA A 41 13.70 -2.32 4.69
C ALA A 41 13.28 -2.95 3.36
N ARG A 42 12.83 -4.20 3.38
CA ARG A 42 12.32 -4.88 2.17
C ARG A 42 10.98 -4.32 1.74
N LEU A 43 10.15 -3.87 2.69
CA LEU A 43 8.87 -3.20 2.39
C LEU A 43 9.09 -1.95 1.50
N LEU A 44 10.08 -1.11 1.81
CA LEU A 44 10.39 0.07 0.99
C LEU A 44 10.78 -0.29 -0.45
N SER A 45 11.50 -1.39 -0.65
CA SER A 45 11.86 -1.87 -1.98
C SER A 45 10.62 -2.33 -2.77
N VAL A 46 9.68 -3.03 -2.12
CA VAL A 46 8.41 -3.44 -2.72
C VAL A 46 7.56 -2.23 -3.10
N LEU A 47 7.49 -1.21 -2.23
CA LEU A 47 6.76 0.03 -2.51
C LEU A 47 7.35 0.78 -3.72
N SER A 48 8.67 0.86 -3.85
CA SER A 48 9.32 1.47 -5.01
C SER A 48 9.02 0.72 -6.32
N ALA A 49 9.06 -0.61 -6.29
CA ALA A 49 8.68 -1.43 -7.44
C ALA A 49 7.21 -1.21 -7.84
N LYS A 50 6.29 -1.14 -6.87
CA LYS A 50 4.87 -0.81 -7.12
C LYS A 50 4.70 0.56 -7.78
N GLN A 51 5.43 1.59 -7.34
CA GLN A 51 5.35 2.92 -7.95
C GLN A 51 5.72 2.90 -9.44
N THR A 52 6.72 2.10 -9.81
CA THR A 52 7.14 1.95 -11.21
C THR A 52 6.05 1.28 -12.04
N LEU A 53 5.42 0.22 -11.52
CA LEU A 53 4.30 -0.45 -12.18
C LEU A 53 3.06 0.44 -12.29
N LEU A 54 2.76 1.25 -11.26
CA LEU A 54 1.66 2.22 -11.31
C LEU A 54 1.89 3.29 -12.38
N ALA A 55 3.12 3.78 -12.53
CA ALA A 55 3.47 4.71 -13.60
C ALA A 55 3.31 4.07 -14.99
N GLU A 56 3.69 2.79 -15.15
CA GLU A 56 3.42 2.05 -16.39
C GLU A 56 1.92 1.89 -16.65
N LEU A 57 1.15 1.49 -15.63
CA LEU A 57 -0.30 1.34 -15.72
C LEU A 57 -0.97 2.65 -16.17
N GLN A 58 -0.56 3.80 -15.62
CA GLN A 58 -1.05 5.11 -16.03
C GLN A 58 -0.76 5.40 -17.50
N ARG A 59 0.47 5.13 -17.99
CA ARG A 59 0.82 5.30 -19.40
C ARG A 59 -0.03 4.41 -20.31
N ILE A 60 -0.30 3.17 -19.90
CA ILE A 60 -1.16 2.26 -20.67
C ILE A 60 -2.60 2.80 -20.71
N GLN A 61 -3.13 3.30 -19.59
CA GLN A 61 -4.47 3.88 -19.54
C GLN A 61 -4.60 5.10 -20.46
N GLN A 62 -3.61 6.01 -20.46
CA GLN A 62 -3.59 7.14 -21.38
C GLN A 62 -3.60 6.70 -22.85
N ARG A 63 -2.90 5.61 -23.19
CA ARG A 63 -2.91 5.03 -24.54
C ARG A 63 -4.21 4.31 -24.89
N LEU A 64 -4.98 3.86 -23.90
CA LEU A 64 -6.29 3.25 -24.07
C LEU A 64 -7.43 4.28 -24.23
N GLU A 65 -7.19 5.51 -23.77
CA GLU A 65 -8.19 6.59 -23.78
C GLU A 65 -8.82 6.88 -25.16
N PRO A 66 -8.08 6.89 -26.28
CA PRO A 66 -8.68 7.08 -27.60
C PRO A 66 -9.71 6.00 -27.96
N PHE A 67 -9.47 4.76 -27.54
CA PHE A 67 -10.38 3.64 -27.80
C PHE A 67 -11.64 3.70 -26.93
N ARG A 68 -11.56 4.28 -25.72
CA ARG A 68 -12.74 4.49 -24.86
C ARG A 68 -13.72 5.51 -25.43
N LYS A 69 -13.20 6.52 -26.15
CA LYS A 69 -14.01 7.57 -26.79
C LYS A 69 -14.68 7.11 -28.09
N GLN A 70 -14.32 5.94 -28.59
CA GLN A 70 -14.95 5.32 -29.77
C GLN A 70 -16.14 4.47 -29.36
N ASP A 71 -17.22 4.57 -30.13
CA ASP A 71 -18.40 3.70 -29.99
C ASP A 71 -17.99 2.21 -30.09
N PRO A 72 -18.22 1.40 -29.04
CA PRO A 72 -17.90 -0.03 -29.03
C PRO A 72 -18.56 -0.83 -30.16
N GLU A 73 -19.74 -0.42 -30.62
CA GLU A 73 -20.48 -1.14 -31.65
C GLU A 73 -19.96 -0.85 -33.06
N GLN A 74 -19.28 0.28 -33.25
CA GLN A 74 -18.70 0.68 -34.54
C GLN A 74 -17.31 0.05 -34.76
N ARG A 75 -16.74 -0.63 -33.76
CA ARG A 75 -15.40 -1.24 -33.86
C ARG A 75 -15.44 -2.46 -34.76
N ARG A 76 -14.57 -2.48 -35.77
CA ARG A 76 -14.35 -3.65 -36.62
C ARG A 76 -13.34 -4.59 -35.99
N TRP A 77 -13.79 -5.82 -35.74
CA TRP A 77 -12.97 -6.91 -35.23
C TRP A 77 -12.60 -7.85 -36.38
N ARG A 78 -11.43 -8.48 -36.29
CA ARG A 78 -11.03 -9.51 -37.26
C ARG A 78 -12.00 -10.69 -37.23
N CYS A 79 -12.40 -11.10 -36.04
CA CYS A 79 -13.45 -12.10 -35.82
C CYS A 79 -14.20 -11.87 -34.50
N PRO A 80 -15.39 -12.47 -34.30
CA PRO A 80 -16.15 -12.38 -33.05
C PRO A 80 -15.40 -12.91 -31.82
N GLU A 81 -14.54 -13.91 -32.00
CA GLU A 81 -13.74 -14.53 -30.93
C GLU A 81 -12.75 -13.52 -30.32
N ASP A 82 -12.14 -12.67 -31.14
CA ASP A 82 -11.21 -11.62 -30.68
C ASP A 82 -11.93 -10.59 -29.80
N ARG A 83 -13.17 -10.24 -30.18
CA ARG A 83 -14.02 -9.35 -29.38
C ARG A 83 -14.31 -9.96 -28.01
N GLN A 84 -14.69 -11.24 -27.97
CA GLN A 84 -14.97 -11.96 -26.72
C GLN A 84 -13.72 -12.09 -25.85
N ARG A 85 -12.58 -12.46 -26.43
CA ARG A 85 -11.30 -12.55 -25.72
C ARG A 85 -10.91 -11.23 -25.10
N CYS A 86 -11.07 -10.13 -25.83
CA CYS A 86 -10.80 -8.80 -25.33
C CYS A 86 -11.73 -8.42 -24.17
N ALA A 87 -13.04 -8.72 -24.28
CA ALA A 87 -14.01 -8.47 -23.20
C ALA A 87 -13.67 -9.25 -21.93
N LEU A 88 -13.33 -10.54 -22.06
CA LEU A 88 -12.88 -11.37 -20.94
C LEU A 88 -11.62 -10.80 -20.27
N LEU A 89 -10.68 -10.29 -21.05
CA LEU A 89 -9.44 -9.72 -20.52
C LEU A 89 -9.68 -8.41 -19.77
N VAL A 90 -10.62 -7.58 -20.23
CA VAL A 90 -11.07 -6.39 -19.50
C VAL A 90 -11.69 -6.80 -18.16
N GLN A 91 -12.59 -7.78 -18.15
CA GLN A 91 -13.20 -8.28 -16.92
C GLN A 91 -12.15 -8.79 -15.92
N ARG A 92 -11.15 -9.54 -16.40
CA ARG A 92 -10.04 -9.99 -15.55
C ARG A 92 -9.25 -8.83 -14.96
N CYS A 93 -8.99 -7.79 -15.74
CA CYS A 93 -8.33 -6.58 -15.22
C CYS A 93 -9.15 -5.89 -14.12
N GLU A 94 -10.47 -5.84 -14.26
CA GLU A 94 -11.37 -5.25 -13.25
C GLU A 94 -11.35 -6.06 -11.96
N ASN A 95 -11.42 -7.39 -12.07
CA ASN A 95 -11.33 -8.29 -10.91
C ASN A 95 -9.99 -8.14 -10.19
N LEU A 96 -8.87 -8.15 -10.93
CA LEU A 96 -7.53 -7.93 -10.38
C LEU A 96 -7.42 -6.57 -9.67
N LEU A 97 -7.99 -5.52 -10.25
CA LEU A 97 -7.98 -4.20 -9.61
C LEU A 97 -8.75 -4.20 -8.29
N GLY A 98 -9.91 -4.87 -8.24
CA GLY A 98 -10.68 -5.05 -7.01
C GLY A 98 -9.89 -5.80 -5.93
N GLU A 99 -9.23 -6.90 -6.30
CA GLU A 99 -8.37 -7.66 -5.40
C GLU A 99 -7.22 -6.81 -4.83
N ILE A 100 -6.52 -6.08 -5.71
CA ILE A 100 -5.41 -5.20 -5.30
C ILE A 100 -5.92 -4.14 -4.32
N MET A 101 -7.02 -3.46 -4.62
CA MET A 101 -7.57 -2.42 -3.74
C MET A 101 -7.96 -2.96 -2.35
N LEU A 102 -8.50 -4.17 -2.29
CA LEU A 102 -8.80 -4.82 -1.01
C LEU A 102 -7.53 -5.06 -0.19
N VAL A 103 -6.50 -5.64 -0.81
CA VAL A 103 -5.23 -5.96 -0.14
C VAL A 103 -4.48 -4.69 0.28
N GLU A 104 -4.46 -3.64 -0.55
CA GLU A 104 -3.81 -2.38 -0.19
C GLU A 104 -4.49 -1.73 1.03
N LYS A 105 -5.82 -1.71 1.05
CA LYS A 105 -6.57 -1.13 2.17
C LYS A 105 -6.31 -1.87 3.48
N GLN A 106 -6.25 -3.20 3.42
CA GLN A 106 -5.92 -4.03 4.59
C GLN A 106 -4.48 -3.79 5.06
N SER A 107 -3.52 -3.75 4.12
CA SER A 107 -2.11 -3.50 4.39
C SER A 107 -1.87 -2.13 5.02
N GLU A 108 -2.56 -1.09 4.54
CA GLU A 108 -2.48 0.25 5.09
C GLU A 108 -2.99 0.29 6.53
N ALA A 109 -4.15 -0.31 6.81
CA ALA A 109 -4.72 -0.37 8.14
C ALA A 109 -3.77 -1.08 9.13
N GLU A 110 -3.15 -2.19 8.71
CA GLU A 110 -2.18 -2.92 9.52
C GLU A 110 -0.91 -2.09 9.80
N LEU A 111 -0.39 -1.38 8.81
CA LEU A 111 0.77 -0.49 9.00
C LEU A 111 0.48 0.65 9.98
N VAL A 112 -0.70 1.25 9.88
CA VAL A 112 -1.15 2.29 10.83
C VAL A 112 -1.24 1.71 12.23
N HIS A 113 -1.86 0.53 12.39
CA HIS A 113 -1.98 -0.12 13.69
C HIS A 113 -0.61 -0.43 14.31
N ARG A 114 0.33 -0.97 13.52
CA ARG A 114 1.70 -1.26 13.97
C ARG A 114 2.47 -0.02 14.39
N ARG A 115 2.35 1.07 13.62
CA ARG A 115 2.95 2.35 13.97
C ARG A 115 2.44 2.83 15.33
N ASP A 116 1.13 2.78 15.55
CA ASP A 116 0.51 3.25 16.79
C ASP A 116 0.93 2.40 17.99
N ALA A 117 1.02 1.07 17.80
CA ALA A 117 1.54 0.15 18.81
C ALA A 117 3.02 0.44 19.16
N ALA A 118 3.85 0.73 18.17
CA ALA A 118 5.26 1.08 18.39
C ALA A 118 5.40 2.40 19.16
N VAL A 119 4.58 3.42 18.83
CA VAL A 119 4.55 4.69 19.57
C VAL A 119 4.13 4.46 21.03
N ALA A 120 3.08 3.69 21.27
CA ALA A 120 2.64 3.37 22.63
C ALA A 120 3.71 2.62 23.44
N GLY A 121 4.42 1.68 22.82
CA GLY A 121 5.53 0.95 23.44
C GLY A 121 6.72 1.85 23.81
N LEU A 122 7.05 2.83 22.97
CA LEU A 122 8.09 3.81 23.26
C LEU A 122 7.70 4.71 24.43
N GLU A 123 6.46 5.22 24.47
CA GLU A 123 5.96 6.04 25.57
C GLU A 123 5.94 5.26 26.90
N HIS A 124 5.49 4.00 26.88
CA HIS A 124 5.53 3.13 28.05
C HIS A 124 6.96 2.92 28.58
N SER A 125 7.91 2.68 27.67
CA SER A 125 9.33 2.51 28.04
C SER A 125 9.92 3.77 28.67
N ARG A 126 9.58 4.96 28.15
CA ARG A 126 10.01 6.24 28.71
C ARG A 126 9.43 6.48 30.10
N SER A 127 8.15 6.17 30.30
CA SER A 127 7.48 6.27 31.60
C SER A 127 8.11 5.34 32.63
N SER A 128 8.34 4.08 32.29
CA SER A 128 9.01 3.11 33.17
C SER A 128 10.44 3.53 33.52
N ALA A 129 11.20 4.06 32.56
CA ALA A 129 12.53 4.60 32.81
C ALA A 129 12.50 5.84 33.76
N ALA A 130 11.49 6.71 33.63
CA ALA A 130 11.31 7.85 34.52
C ALA A 130 10.95 7.41 35.95
N ALA A 131 10.06 6.42 36.10
CA ALA A 131 9.70 5.86 37.40
C ALA A 131 10.90 5.16 38.07
N ALA A 132 11.65 4.35 37.33
CA ALA A 132 12.86 3.71 37.84
C ALA A 132 13.92 4.72 38.30
N ARG A 133 14.10 5.82 37.55
CA ARG A 133 14.97 6.93 37.96
C ARG A 133 14.47 7.63 39.22
N ALA A 134 13.16 7.82 39.38
CA ALA A 134 12.59 8.44 40.57
C ALA A 134 12.80 7.59 41.83
N TYR A 135 12.70 6.26 41.73
CA TYR A 135 13.00 5.35 42.84
C TYR A 135 14.49 5.28 43.20
N LEU A 136 15.37 5.40 42.20
CA LEU A 136 16.82 5.40 42.40
C LEU A 136 17.38 6.79 42.76
N ALA A 137 16.58 7.84 42.63
CA ALA A 137 16.99 9.19 42.97
C ALA A 137 17.17 9.28 44.50
N PRO A 138 18.35 9.72 44.98
CA PRO A 138 18.55 9.91 46.41
C PRO A 138 17.52 10.95 46.92
N PRO A 139 16.90 10.73 48.09
CA PRO A 139 15.97 11.69 48.64
C PRO A 139 16.65 13.07 48.75
N PRO A 140 15.96 14.17 48.40
CA PRO A 140 16.54 15.50 48.54
C PRO A 140 17.00 15.69 49.99
N PRO A 141 18.14 16.36 50.23
CA PRO A 141 18.65 16.57 51.58
C PRO A 141 17.55 17.24 52.41
N GLN A 142 17.02 16.49 53.38
CA GLN A 142 16.10 17.02 54.36
C GLN A 142 16.88 18.00 55.22
N HIS A 143 16.78 19.29 54.89
CA HIS A 143 17.10 20.34 55.85
C HIS A 143 16.04 20.28 56.96
N ARG A 144 16.28 19.39 57.93
CA ARG A 144 15.61 19.34 59.22
C ARG A 144 15.99 20.60 60.00
N ASN A 145 15.27 21.69 59.75
CA ASN A 145 15.09 22.70 60.79
C ASN A 145 14.01 22.17 61.75
N LEU A 146 14.44 21.23 62.60
CA LEU A 146 13.74 20.92 63.83
C LEU A 146 13.99 22.12 64.76
N ASP A 147 13.10 23.11 64.71
CA ASP A 147 13.04 24.16 65.72
C ASP A 147 12.45 23.54 67.00
N LEU A 148 13.34 22.92 67.77
CA LEU A 148 13.09 22.50 69.14
C LEU A 148 13.45 23.67 70.05
N SER A 149 12.66 24.74 70.02
CA SER A 149 12.60 25.69 71.13
C SER A 149 11.44 25.29 72.05
N SER A 150 11.67 24.21 72.79
CA SER A 150 11.13 24.07 74.14
C SER A 150 12.03 24.90 75.06
N ASP A 151 11.49 25.90 75.74
CA ASP A 151 11.61 26.03 77.21
C ASP A 151 11.06 27.35 77.73
N THR A 152 10.19 27.18 78.74
CA THR A 152 9.81 28.06 79.87
C THR A 152 9.08 29.37 79.62
#